data_AF-A0A7X8MEF6-F1
#
_entry.id   AF-A0A7X8MEF6-F1
#
_cell.length_a   1.000
_cell.length_b   1.000
_cell.length_c   1.000
_cell.angle_alpha   90.00
_cell.angle_beta   90.00
_cell.angle_gamma   90.00
#
_symmetry.space_group_name_H-M   'P 1'
#
loop_
_entity.id
_entity.type
_entity.pdbx_description
1 polymer ?
#
loop_
_entity_poly.entity_id
_entity_poly.type
_entity_poly.pdbx_seq_one_letter_code
_entity_poly.pdbx_strand_id
1 'polypeptide(L)'
;MLGSTGAAAAADPVWIFFADKGPQMGDRGALTAARSRLTVRAKKRRAKVLPADRLVDLSDLPVNAGYVQELMRRGVHIRTASKWLNAVSVSGTAQQMDQIRALPFVVRRAPVLCFKRAPLPEEKELLKPLAPSSWDYGPSLWQNAMIKIPDVHANNIH
;
A
#
# COMPACT_ATOMS: atom_id res chain seq x y z
N MET A 1 19.89 37.34 -18.15
CA MET A 1 19.74 36.64 -16.87
C MET A 1 18.30 36.17 -16.76
N LEU A 2 18.01 34.92 -17.11
CA LEU A 2 16.67 34.33 -16.97
C LEU A 2 16.59 33.70 -15.58
N GLY A 3 15.82 34.34 -14.70
CA GLY A 3 15.55 33.83 -13.36
C GLY A 3 14.86 32.47 -13.44
N SER A 4 15.49 31.46 -12.86
CA SER A 4 14.85 30.18 -12.57
C SER A 4 13.70 30.45 -11.59
N THR A 5 12.47 30.29 -12.05
CA THR A 5 11.30 30.15 -11.19
C THR A 5 11.49 28.88 -10.37
N GLY A 6 11.98 29.03 -9.14
CA GLY A 6 11.99 27.95 -8.17
C GLY A 6 10.57 27.44 -7.99
N ALA A 7 10.30 26.23 -8.46
CA ALA A 7 9.11 25.49 -8.05
C ALA A 7 9.14 25.44 -6.51
N ALA A 8 8.14 26.04 -5.85
CA ALA A 8 8.00 25.96 -4.41
C ALA A 8 8.13 24.50 -4.01
N ALA A 9 9.15 24.15 -3.24
CA ALA A 9 9.40 22.78 -2.81
C ALA A 9 8.12 22.27 -2.16
N ALA A 10 7.45 21.31 -2.80
CA ALA A 10 6.22 20.74 -2.27
C ALA A 10 6.56 20.11 -0.93
N ALA A 11 5.95 20.60 0.15
CA ALA A 11 6.21 20.12 1.50
C ALA A 11 6.08 18.60 1.55
N ASP A 12 7.05 17.95 2.21
CA ASP A 12 7.08 16.50 2.30
C ASP A 12 5.76 15.99 2.89
N PRO A 13 5.11 15.02 2.22
CA PRO A 13 3.82 14.54 2.66
C PRO A 13 3.91 13.83 4.01
N VAL A 14 2.87 14.00 4.82
CA VAL A 14 2.75 13.42 6.15
C VAL A 14 1.46 12.62 6.25
N TRP A 15 1.53 11.41 6.78
CA TRP A 15 0.38 10.63 7.22
C TRP A 15 -0.16 11.17 8.53
N ILE A 16 -1.47 11.43 8.56
CA ILE A 16 -2.25 11.74 9.77
C ILE A 16 -3.08 10.51 10.10
N PHE A 17 -2.82 9.89 11.26
CA PHE A 17 -3.53 8.71 11.73
C PHE A 17 -4.66 9.11 12.69
N PHE A 18 -5.83 8.50 12.50
CA PHE A 18 -7.00 8.79 13.34
C PHE A 18 -7.23 7.73 14.41
N ALA A 19 -7.80 8.16 15.53
CA ALA A 19 -8.10 7.32 16.68
C ALA A 19 -9.16 6.25 16.38
N ASP A 20 -10.15 6.62 15.56
CA ASP A 20 -11.29 5.79 15.26
C ASP A 20 -11.83 6.10 13.84
N LYS A 21 -12.93 5.44 13.47
CA LYS A 21 -13.64 5.64 12.19
C LYS A 21 -14.78 6.68 12.32
N GLY A 22 -14.79 7.42 13.41
CA GLY A 22 -15.81 8.34 13.88
C GLY A 22 -17.05 7.65 14.45
N PRO A 23 -18.13 8.41 14.72
CA PRO A 23 -19.34 7.91 15.39
C PRO A 23 -20.06 6.79 14.61
N GLN A 24 -19.75 6.63 13.32
CA GLN A 24 -20.30 5.59 12.44
C GLN A 24 -19.74 4.19 12.73
N MET A 25 -18.72 4.08 13.59
CA MET A 25 -18.08 2.81 13.93
C MET A 25 -19.05 1.82 14.61
N GLY A 26 -20.05 2.33 15.34
CA GLY A 26 -21.13 1.52 15.93
C GLY A 26 -22.38 1.39 15.06
N ASP A 27 -22.43 2.05 13.91
CA ASP A 27 -23.62 2.07 13.06
C ASP A 27 -23.73 0.78 12.22
N ARG A 28 -24.82 0.02 12.44
CA ARG A 28 -25.15 -1.16 11.63
C ARG A 28 -25.39 -0.80 10.16
N GLY A 29 -25.87 0.41 9.88
CA GLY A 29 -26.05 0.93 8.52
C GLY A 29 -24.72 1.03 7.75
N ALA A 30 -23.69 1.59 8.39
CA ALA A 30 -22.35 1.71 7.82
C ALA A 30 -21.73 0.35 7.45
N LEU A 31 -21.85 -0.66 8.32
CA LEU A 31 -21.39 -2.03 8.03
C LEU A 31 -22.19 -2.70 6.91
N THR A 32 -23.50 -2.45 6.85
CA THR A 32 -24.36 -2.95 5.78
C THR A 32 -23.96 -2.35 4.43
N ALA A 33 -23.69 -1.04 4.38
CA ALA A 33 -23.19 -0.37 3.19
C ALA A 33 -21.76 -0.82 2.80
N ALA A 34 -20.91 -1.16 3.76
CA ALA A 34 -19.62 -1.79 3.47
C ALA A 34 -19.79 -3.21 2.87
N ARG A 35 -20.75 -4.00 3.38
CA ARG A 35 -21.10 -5.33 2.85
C ARG A 35 -21.68 -5.27 1.44
N SER A 36 -22.49 -4.26 1.12
CA SER A 36 -23.08 -4.10 -0.21
C SER A 36 -22.02 -3.81 -1.28
N ARG A 37 -20.95 -3.09 -0.93
CA ARG A 37 -19.81 -2.79 -1.82
C ARG A 37 -18.93 -4.00 -2.14
N LEU A 38 -19.02 -5.09 -1.38
CA LEU A 38 -18.28 -6.31 -1.68
C LEU A 38 -18.86 -7.04 -2.90
N THR A 39 -17.98 -7.42 -3.82
CA THR A 39 -18.34 -8.29 -4.94
C THR A 39 -18.80 -9.67 -4.45
N VAL A 40 -19.57 -10.38 -5.27
CA VAL A 40 -20.03 -11.74 -4.97
C VAL A 40 -18.83 -12.67 -4.70
N ARG A 41 -17.76 -12.55 -5.50
CA ARG A 41 -16.51 -13.31 -5.30
C ARG A 41 -15.86 -13.01 -3.96
N ALA A 42 -15.80 -11.73 -3.56
CA ALA A 42 -15.23 -11.34 -2.28
C ALA A 42 -16.02 -11.90 -1.08
N LYS A 43 -17.36 -11.86 -1.15
CA LYS A 43 -18.24 -12.46 -0.13
C LYS A 43 -18.01 -13.98 0.00
N LYS A 44 -17.99 -14.71 -1.12
CA LYS A 44 -17.72 -16.16 -1.15
C LYS A 44 -16.36 -16.50 -0.54
N ARG A 45 -15.31 -15.74 -0.87
CA ARG A 45 -13.96 -15.97 -0.30
C ARG A 45 -13.94 -15.74 1.21
N ARG A 46 -14.56 -14.67 1.70
CA ARG A 46 -14.61 -14.35 3.13
C ARG A 46 -15.41 -15.38 3.93
N ALA A 47 -16.52 -15.87 3.40
CA ALA A 47 -17.35 -16.89 4.05
C ALA A 47 -16.63 -18.23 4.30
N LYS A 48 -15.46 -18.46 3.69
CA LYS A 48 -14.63 -19.66 3.97
C LYS A 48 -13.93 -19.61 5.32
N VAL A 49 -13.70 -18.41 5.86
CA VAL A 49 -12.85 -18.19 7.05
C VAL A 49 -13.51 -17.28 8.09
N LEU A 50 -14.59 -16.58 7.74
CA LEU A 50 -15.36 -15.72 8.62
C LEU A 50 -16.81 -16.23 8.75
N PRO A 51 -17.45 -16.04 9.92
CA PRO A 51 -18.85 -16.42 10.10
C PRO A 51 -19.77 -15.52 9.26
N ALA A 52 -20.95 -16.05 8.89
CA ALA A 52 -21.83 -15.45 7.89
C ALA A 52 -22.43 -14.09 8.30
N ASP A 53 -22.56 -13.87 9.61
CA ASP A 53 -23.02 -12.65 10.25
C ASP A 53 -21.91 -11.58 10.33
N ARG A 54 -20.63 -11.97 10.22
CA ARG A 54 -19.45 -11.08 10.34
C ARG A 54 -18.53 -11.11 9.13
N LEU A 55 -19.09 -11.01 7.93
CA LEU A 55 -18.30 -10.91 6.68
C LEU A 55 -17.58 -9.57 6.51
N VAL A 56 -17.90 -8.57 7.33
CA VAL A 56 -17.41 -7.19 7.28
C VAL A 56 -17.12 -6.73 8.69
N ASP A 57 -16.07 -5.94 8.86
CA ASP A 57 -15.66 -5.37 10.14
C ASP A 57 -15.38 -3.85 10.03
N LEU A 58 -14.85 -3.28 11.10
CA LEU A 58 -14.51 -1.86 11.18
C LEU A 58 -13.39 -1.45 10.19
N SER A 59 -12.53 -2.39 9.79
CA SER A 59 -11.49 -2.13 8.79
C SER A 59 -12.08 -1.91 7.40
N ASP A 60 -13.28 -2.46 7.15
CA ASP A 60 -13.99 -2.25 5.89
C ASP A 60 -14.63 -0.87 5.77
N LEU A 61 -14.77 -0.13 6.87
CA LEU A 61 -15.35 1.21 6.87
C LEU A 61 -14.38 2.24 6.28
N PRO A 62 -14.88 3.19 5.47
CA PRO A 62 -14.06 4.28 4.95
C PRO A 62 -13.49 5.14 6.09
N VAL A 63 -12.46 5.93 5.78
CA VAL A 63 -12.01 6.98 6.70
C VAL A 63 -13.16 7.97 6.92
N ASN A 64 -13.29 8.49 8.15
CA ASN A 64 -14.36 9.41 8.49
C ASN A 64 -14.32 10.69 7.64
N ALA A 65 -15.38 10.96 6.88
CA ALA A 65 -15.44 12.13 6.00
C ALA A 65 -15.38 13.47 6.75
N GLY A 66 -15.94 13.54 7.96
CA GLY A 66 -15.88 14.73 8.81
C GLY A 66 -14.46 15.06 9.24
N TYR A 67 -13.65 14.05 9.57
CA TYR A 67 -12.22 14.25 9.88
C TYR A 67 -11.47 14.78 8.66
N VAL A 68 -11.72 14.23 7.46
CA VAL A 68 -11.09 14.72 6.23
C VAL A 68 -11.48 16.16 5.94
N GLN A 69 -12.77 16.51 6.07
CA GLN A 69 -13.25 17.88 5.89
C GLN A 69 -12.60 18.85 6.89
N GLU A 70 -12.42 18.41 8.13
CA GLU A 70 -11.78 19.22 9.18
C GLU A 70 -10.30 19.50 8.88
N LEU A 71 -9.60 18.55 8.27
CA LEU A 71 -8.26 18.77 7.73
C LEU A 71 -8.29 19.78 6.57
N MET A 72 -9.21 19.60 5.61
CA MET A 72 -9.36 20.54 4.48
C MET A 72 -9.63 21.98 4.93
N ARG A 73 -10.45 22.17 5.98
CA ARG A 73 -10.73 23.51 6.56
C ARG A 73 -9.49 24.20 7.12
N ARG A 74 -8.45 23.46 7.53
CA ARG A 74 -7.15 24.01 7.97
C ARG A 74 -6.23 24.38 6.81
N GLY A 75 -6.69 24.20 5.57
CA GLY A 75 -5.96 24.59 4.37
C GLY A 75 -4.83 23.64 4.00
N VAL A 76 -4.82 22.41 4.52
CA VAL A 76 -3.87 21.38 4.04
C VAL A 76 -4.40 20.72 2.78
N HIS A 77 -3.48 20.35 1.90
CA HIS A 77 -3.81 19.61 0.69
C HIS A 77 -3.90 18.11 0.99
N ILE A 78 -5.05 17.51 0.72
CA ILE A 78 -5.26 16.07 0.89
C ILE A 78 -4.75 15.33 -0.34
N ARG A 79 -3.75 14.47 -0.16
CA ARG A 79 -3.17 13.67 -1.26
C ARG A 79 -3.89 12.35 -1.45
N THR A 80 -4.11 11.60 -0.37
CA THR A 80 -4.77 10.29 -0.42
C THR A 80 -5.30 9.87 0.94
N ALA A 81 -6.37 9.07 0.95
CA ALA A 81 -6.94 8.48 2.15
C ALA A 81 -6.75 6.96 2.13
N SER A 82 -6.20 6.40 3.22
CA SER A 82 -6.00 4.97 3.40
C SER A 82 -7.00 4.41 4.40
N LYS A 83 -7.92 3.61 3.86
CA LYS A 83 -8.91 2.88 4.67
C LYS A 83 -8.25 1.96 5.70
N TRP A 84 -7.24 1.21 5.28
CA TRP A 84 -6.55 0.20 6.08
C TRP A 84 -5.72 0.81 7.21
N LEU A 85 -5.02 1.91 6.92
CA LEU A 85 -4.23 2.61 7.95
C LEU A 85 -5.09 3.50 8.85
N ASN A 86 -6.37 3.69 8.50
CA ASN A 86 -7.23 4.71 9.07
C ASN A 86 -6.54 6.09 9.11
N ALA A 87 -5.98 6.48 7.96
CA ALA A 87 -5.09 7.63 7.87
C ALA A 87 -5.26 8.39 6.56
N VAL A 88 -4.86 9.66 6.56
CA VAL A 88 -4.85 10.52 5.37
C VAL A 88 -3.47 11.11 5.19
N SER A 89 -2.95 11.05 3.97
CA SER A 89 -1.72 11.74 3.58
C SER A 89 -2.05 13.16 3.18
N VAL A 90 -1.34 14.11 3.79
CA VAL A 90 -1.51 15.54 3.56
C VAL A 90 -0.17 16.22 3.30
N SER A 91 -0.22 17.37 2.66
CA SER A 91 0.92 18.30 2.53
C SER A 91 0.46 19.70 2.91
N GLY A 92 1.31 20.45 3.61
CA GLY A 92 1.00 21.78 4.15
C GLY A 92 2.17 22.36 4.94
N THR A 93 1.98 23.54 5.50
CA THR A 93 3.00 24.25 6.30
C THR A 93 3.15 23.63 7.68
N ALA A 94 4.29 23.86 8.35
CA ALA A 94 4.52 23.40 9.72
C ALA A 94 3.42 23.87 10.69
N GLN A 95 3.00 25.12 10.57
CA GLN A 95 1.93 25.71 11.39
C GLN A 95 0.60 24.96 11.21
N GLN A 96 0.22 24.61 9.97
CA GLN A 96 -0.99 23.82 9.71
C GLN A 96 -0.88 22.42 10.30
N MET A 97 0.30 21.80 10.22
CA MET A 97 0.53 20.47 10.78
C MET A 97 0.39 20.49 12.30
N ASP A 98 0.84 21.55 12.97
CA ASP A 98 0.74 21.69 14.43
C ASP A 98 -0.71 21.94 14.88
N GLN A 99 -1.48 22.71 14.11
CA GLN A 99 -2.93 22.82 14.31
C GLN A 99 -3.65 21.48 14.16
N ILE A 100 -3.22 20.65 13.19
CA ILE A 100 -3.78 19.31 13.00
C ILE A 100 -3.41 18.38 14.15
N ARG A 101 -2.20 18.49 14.69
CA ARG A 101 -1.75 17.67 15.82
C ARG A 101 -2.60 17.86 17.07
N ALA A 102 -3.16 19.07 17.26
CA ALA A 102 -4.01 19.39 18.41
C ALA A 102 -5.45 18.85 18.30
N LEU A 103 -5.83 18.24 17.16
CA LEU A 103 -7.17 17.69 16.97
C LEU A 103 -7.39 16.44 17.83
N PRO A 104 -8.55 16.31 18.49
CA PRO A 104 -8.80 15.22 19.45
C PRO A 104 -8.85 13.83 18.82
N PHE A 105 -9.15 13.75 17.51
CA PHE A 105 -9.24 12.50 16.77
C PHE A 105 -7.92 12.11 16.09
N VAL A 106 -6.85 12.89 16.23
CA VAL A 106 -5.53 12.61 15.64
C VAL A 106 -4.64 11.91 16.66
N VAL A 107 -4.20 10.70 16.35
CA VAL A 107 -3.34 9.89 17.24
C VAL A 107 -1.88 10.20 17.03
N ARG A 108 -1.44 10.21 15.76
CA ARG A 108 -0.05 10.44 15.41
C ARG A 108 0.09 10.96 13.99
N ARG A 109 1.28 11.52 13.74
CA ARG A 109 1.74 11.89 12.40
C ARG A 109 2.99 11.09 12.06
N ALA A 110 3.18 10.74 10.80
CA ALA A 110 4.44 10.14 10.32
C ALA A 110 4.75 10.60 8.90
N PRO A 111 6.03 10.81 8.54
CA PRO A 111 6.38 11.12 7.17
C PRO A 111 5.93 9.99 6.23
N VAL A 112 5.50 10.33 5.01
CA VAL A 112 5.34 9.32 3.97
C VAL A 112 6.73 8.95 3.48
N LEU A 113 7.07 7.67 3.59
CA LEU A 113 8.35 7.17 3.11
C LEU A 113 8.35 7.19 1.57
N CYS A 114 9.28 7.96 1.01
CA CYS A 114 9.55 7.99 -0.41
C CYS A 114 10.75 7.09 -0.70
N PHE A 115 10.57 6.08 -1.53
CA PHE A 115 11.69 5.30 -2.05
C PHE A 115 12.24 5.98 -3.29
N LYS A 116 13.50 6.42 -3.25
CA LYS A 116 14.24 6.85 -4.43
C LYS A 116 14.97 5.62 -4.97
N ARG A 117 14.57 5.14 -6.15
CA ARG A 117 15.27 4.04 -6.80
C ARG A 117 16.65 4.56 -7.22
N ALA A 118 17.71 3.90 -6.77
CA ALA A 118 19.02 4.07 -7.37
C ALA A 118 18.94 3.71 -8.87
N PRO A 119 19.80 4.28 -9.72
CA PRO A 119 19.96 3.78 -11.08
C PRO A 119 20.10 2.26 -11.05
N LEU A 120 19.44 1.57 -11.99
CA LEU A 120 19.66 0.12 -12.10
C LEU A 120 21.17 -0.08 -12.34
N PRO A 121 21.83 -1.01 -11.62
CA PRO A 121 23.16 -1.41 -12.00
C PRO A 121 23.12 -1.86 -13.46
N GLU A 122 24.18 -1.57 -14.22
CA GLU A 122 24.30 -2.01 -15.61
C GLU A 122 23.96 -3.51 -15.72
N GLU A 123 23.16 -3.84 -16.74
CA GLU A 123 22.75 -5.22 -17.02
C GLU A 123 24.02 -6.04 -17.24
N LYS A 124 24.43 -6.82 -16.24
CA LYS A 124 25.42 -7.87 -16.45
C LYS A 124 24.74 -8.96 -17.26
N GLU A 125 25.18 -9.18 -18.49
CA GLU A 125 24.74 -10.34 -19.26
C GLU A 125 24.88 -11.59 -18.40
N LEU A 126 23.77 -12.33 -18.27
CA LEU A 126 23.78 -13.58 -17.53
C LEU A 126 24.67 -14.56 -18.29
N LEU A 127 25.88 -14.78 -17.78
CA LEU A 127 26.83 -15.72 -18.37
C LEU A 127 26.20 -17.11 -18.41
N LYS A 128 26.07 -17.67 -19.62
CA LYS A 128 25.64 -19.05 -19.81
C LYS A 128 26.67 -19.97 -19.15
N PRO A 129 26.27 -20.82 -18.19
CA PRO A 129 27.20 -21.77 -17.60
C PRO A 129 27.66 -22.79 -18.66
N LEU A 130 28.96 -23.05 -18.75
CA LEU A 130 29.55 -23.98 -19.73
C LEU A 130 29.37 -25.47 -19.38
N ALA A 131 28.53 -25.78 -18.39
CA ALA A 131 28.42 -27.14 -17.90
C ALA A 131 27.74 -28.05 -18.95
N PRO A 132 28.30 -29.24 -19.23
CA PRO A 132 27.72 -30.18 -20.17
C PRO A 132 26.50 -30.84 -19.55
N SER A 133 25.31 -30.34 -19.86
CA SER A 133 24.05 -31.06 -19.68
C SER A 133 23.53 -31.54 -21.02
N SER A 134 22.88 -32.71 -21.06
CA SER A 134 22.24 -33.24 -22.28
C SER A 134 21.15 -32.31 -22.84
N TRP A 135 20.68 -31.35 -22.04
CA TRP A 135 19.67 -30.37 -22.36
C TRP A 135 20.22 -28.96 -22.14
N ASP A 136 19.95 -28.03 -23.06
CA ASP A 136 20.40 -26.65 -22.95
C ASP A 136 19.44 -25.83 -22.07
N TYR A 137 19.81 -25.63 -20.80
CA TYR A 137 19.07 -24.77 -19.87
C TYR A 137 19.47 -23.29 -19.97
N GLY A 138 20.38 -22.94 -20.89
CA GLY A 138 20.81 -21.56 -21.11
C GLY A 138 21.33 -20.88 -19.82
N PRO A 139 21.15 -19.56 -19.69
CA PRO A 139 21.54 -18.81 -18.50
C PRO A 139 20.83 -19.27 -17.20
N SER A 140 19.72 -20.02 -17.30
CA SER A 140 18.94 -20.49 -16.15
C SER A 140 19.45 -21.79 -15.53
N LEU A 141 20.52 -22.39 -16.06
CA LEU A 141 21.04 -23.69 -15.60
C LEU A 141 21.27 -23.71 -14.07
N TRP A 142 21.82 -22.64 -13.50
CA TRP A 142 22.08 -22.58 -12.06
C TRP A 142 20.81 -22.69 -11.21
N GLN A 143 19.71 -22.06 -11.63
CA GLN A 143 18.43 -22.13 -10.91
C GLN A 143 17.83 -23.53 -11.03
N ASN A 144 17.87 -24.10 -12.23
CA ASN A 144 17.32 -25.44 -12.50
C ASN A 144 18.13 -26.54 -11.79
N ALA A 145 19.44 -26.38 -11.70
CA ALA A 145 20.32 -27.29 -10.96
C ALA A 145 20.04 -27.28 -9.45
N MET A 146 19.68 -26.14 -8.85
CA MET A 146 19.30 -26.07 -7.43
C MET A 146 18.09 -26.94 -7.10
N ILE A 147 17.14 -27.04 -8.03
CA ILE A 147 15.95 -27.90 -7.91
C ILE A 147 16.09 -29.21 -8.68
N LYS A 148 17.32 -29.58 -9.07
CA LYS A 148 17.69 -30.86 -9.70
C LYS A 148 16.92 -31.23 -10.98
N ILE A 149 16.41 -30.24 -11.71
CA ILE A 149 15.75 -30.46 -13.01
C ILE A 149 16.71 -31.16 -14.01
N PRO A 150 18.00 -30.78 -14.12
CA PRO A 150 18.94 -31.48 -15.00
C PRO A 150 19.04 -32.98 -14.72
N ASP A 151 19.01 -33.38 -13.44
CA ASP A 151 19.12 -34.77 -13.02
C ASP A 151 17.85 -35.57 -13.37
N VAL A 152 16.67 -34.94 -13.24
CA VAL A 152 15.38 -35.55 -13.60
C VAL A 152 15.34 -35.88 -15.10
N HIS A 153 15.74 -34.94 -15.96
CA HIS A 153 15.83 -35.17 -17.40
C HIS A 153 16.95 -36.16 -17.79
N ALA A 154 18.07 -36.18 -17.07
CA ALA A 154 19.14 -37.16 -17.30
C ALA A 154 18.69 -38.60 -17.00
N ASN A 155 17.73 -38.77 -16.10
CA ASN A 155 17.18 -40.07 -15.72
C ASN A 155 15.89 -40.45 -16.50
N ASN A 156 15.51 -39.70 -17.54
CA ASN A 156 14.27 -39.89 -18.32
C ASN A 156 12.99 -39.90 -17.47
N ILE A 157 12.99 -39.15 -16.36
CA ILE A 157 11.81 -38.96 -15.52
C ILE A 157 11.17 -37.65 -15.99
N HIS A 158 9.89 -37.69 -16.37
CA HIS A 158 9.11 -36.52 -16.80
C HIS A 158 7.98 -36.23 -15.81
#